data_AF-Q9U7K0-F1
#
_entry.id   AF-Q9U7K0-F1
#
_cell.length_a   1.000
_cell.length_b   1.000
_cell.length_c   1.000
_cell.angle_alpha   90.00
_cell.angle_beta   90.00
_cell.angle_gamma   90.00
#
_symmetry.space_group_name_H-M   'P 1'
#
loop_
_entity.id
_entity.type
_entity.pdbx_description
1 polymer ?
#
loop_
_entity_poly.entity_id
_entity_poly.type
_entity_poly.pdbx_seq_one_letter_code
_entity_poly.pdbx_strand_id
1 'polypeptide(L)'
;DKNIQQIKTENITTHNLLLDVCLAAKYEGESLKGYHEQYEVQYPSSGSTMCTELARSFADIGDIVRGRDLYGGSKKEKEKRKQLDDKLKKIFENIKKENNEKLKSLTDDQIREYWWTANRETVWKAITCDEENKLGGYLYFRGTCGDNEKSVTQARDKCRRKKKDNTPDDQVPTYF
;
A
#
# COMPACT_ATOMS: atom_id res chain seq x y z
N ASP A 1 5.97 -4.72 6.91
CA ASP A 1 4.99 -5.83 7.13
C ASP A 1 4.59 -6.20 8.57
N LYS A 2 5.43 -5.96 9.59
CA LYS A 2 5.14 -6.45 10.97
C LYS A 2 3.78 -5.96 11.52
N ASN A 3 3.32 -4.80 11.04
CA ASN A 3 2.09 -4.17 11.51
C ASN A 3 0.81 -4.82 10.91
N ILE A 4 0.85 -5.29 9.65
CA ILE A 4 -0.27 -6.05 9.06
C ILE A 4 -0.47 -7.38 9.78
N GLN A 5 0.58 -7.98 10.35
CA GLN A 5 0.46 -9.23 11.10
C GLN A 5 -0.34 -9.09 12.40
N GLN A 6 -0.55 -7.86 12.88
CA GLN A 6 -1.26 -7.58 14.13
C GLN A 6 -2.78 -7.43 13.97
N ILE A 7 -3.30 -7.58 12.74
CA ILE A 7 -4.75 -7.53 12.46
C ILE A 7 -5.49 -8.56 13.32
N LYS A 8 -6.43 -8.07 14.13
CA LYS A 8 -7.27 -8.87 15.04
C LYS A 8 -8.55 -9.27 14.32
N THR A 9 -8.79 -10.57 14.18
CA THR A 9 -9.92 -11.12 13.39
C THR A 9 -11.29 -11.05 14.06
N GLU A 10 -11.37 -10.59 15.30
CA GLU A 10 -12.62 -10.59 16.06
C GLU A 10 -13.46 -9.36 15.64
N ASN A 11 -14.64 -9.63 15.07
CA ASN A 11 -15.63 -8.63 14.60
C ASN A 11 -15.22 -7.78 13.38
N ILE A 12 -14.66 -8.37 12.31
CA ILE A 12 -14.27 -7.62 11.10
C ILE A 12 -15.42 -7.52 10.08
N THR A 13 -15.82 -6.29 9.77
CA THR A 13 -16.56 -5.89 8.54
C THR A 13 -15.58 -5.31 7.50
N THR A 14 -16.05 -5.00 6.29
CA THR A 14 -15.26 -4.29 5.25
C THR A 14 -14.58 -3.02 5.75
N HIS A 15 -15.25 -2.27 6.63
CA HIS A 15 -14.72 -1.02 7.19
C HIS A 15 -13.55 -1.25 8.15
N ASN A 16 -13.57 -2.35 8.91
CA ASN A 16 -12.49 -2.69 9.83
C ASN A 16 -11.23 -3.10 9.07
N LEU A 17 -11.38 -3.83 7.96
CA LEU A 17 -10.24 -4.20 7.10
C LEU A 17 -9.54 -2.97 6.50
N LEU A 18 -10.30 -1.99 5.99
CA LEU A 18 -9.69 -0.79 5.40
C LEU A 18 -8.90 0.00 6.44
N LEU A 19 -9.47 0.18 7.63
CA LEU A 19 -8.82 0.87 8.74
C LEU A 19 -7.50 0.21 9.11
N ASP A 20 -7.53 -1.11 9.29
CA ASP A 20 -6.35 -1.90 9.67
C ASP A 20 -5.24 -1.83 8.61
N VAL A 21 -5.60 -1.94 7.32
CA VAL A 21 -4.64 -1.82 6.22
C VAL A 21 -4.06 -0.41 6.15
N CYS A 22 -4.89 0.63 6.33
CA CYS A 22 -4.41 2.02 6.35
C CYS A 22 -3.48 2.29 7.53
N LEU A 23 -3.80 1.78 8.72
CA LEU A 23 -2.96 1.94 9.90
C LEU A 23 -1.61 1.26 9.71
N ALA A 24 -1.60 0.05 9.17
CA ALA A 24 -0.37 -0.65 8.87
C ALA A 24 0.46 0.06 7.80
N ALA A 25 -0.20 0.59 6.76
CA ALA A 25 0.43 1.40 5.72
C ALA A 25 1.06 2.68 6.28
N LYS A 26 0.36 3.40 7.17
CA LYS A 26 0.89 4.59 7.87
C LYS A 26 2.18 4.26 8.63
N TYR A 27 2.15 3.23 9.48
CA TYR A 27 3.32 2.84 10.27
C TYR A 27 4.48 2.34 9.41
N GLU A 28 4.21 1.65 8.30
CA GLU A 28 5.24 1.25 7.34
C GLU A 28 5.92 2.49 6.75
N GLY A 29 5.13 3.48 6.32
CA GLY A 29 5.64 4.74 5.78
C GLY A 29 6.48 5.52 6.79
N GLU A 30 6.05 5.62 8.04
CA GLU A 30 6.82 6.26 9.12
C GLU A 30 8.15 5.55 9.39
N SER A 31 8.12 4.21 9.44
CA SER A 31 9.33 3.41 9.64
C SER A 31 10.33 3.59 8.51
N LEU A 32 9.86 3.59 7.26
CA LEU A 32 10.71 3.78 6.08
C LEU A 32 11.37 5.15 6.07
N LYS A 33 10.65 6.21 6.46
CA LYS A 33 11.24 7.54 6.57
C LYS A 33 12.42 7.58 7.53
N GLY A 34 12.25 7.00 8.72
CA GLY A 34 13.32 6.93 9.71
C GLY A 34 14.52 6.10 9.25
N TYR A 35 14.30 5.01 8.52
CA TYR A 35 15.39 4.19 7.97
C TYR A 35 16.11 4.89 6.82
N HIS A 36 15.38 5.55 5.93
CA HIS A 36 15.95 6.26 4.79
C HIS A 36 16.81 7.45 5.24
N GLU A 37 16.40 8.20 6.27
CA GLU A 37 17.24 9.24 6.89
C GLU A 37 18.59 8.69 7.36
N GLN A 38 18.60 7.52 8.02
CA GLN A 38 19.84 6.86 8.45
C GLN A 38 20.67 6.34 7.27
N TYR A 39 20.00 5.80 6.25
CA TYR A 39 20.65 5.25 5.06
C TYR A 39 21.36 6.33 4.24
N GLU A 40 20.74 7.49 4.02
CA GLU A 40 21.37 8.62 3.32
C GLU A 40 22.56 9.21 4.09
N VAL A 41 22.53 9.20 5.43
CA VAL A 41 23.70 9.58 6.25
C VAL A 41 24.87 8.60 6.04
N GLN A 42 24.58 7.30 5.93
CA GLN A 42 25.59 6.26 5.76
C GLN A 42 26.09 6.15 4.31
N TYR A 43 25.21 6.39 3.34
CA TYR A 43 25.44 6.24 1.91
C TYR A 43 24.94 7.47 1.14
N PRO A 44 25.61 8.63 1.29
CA PRO A 44 25.20 9.84 0.60
C PRO A 44 25.20 9.61 -0.92
N SER A 45 24.10 9.99 -1.58
CA SER A 45 23.90 9.85 -3.05
C SER A 45 23.61 8.43 -3.55
N SER A 46 22.98 7.58 -2.74
CA SER A 46 22.58 6.22 -3.11
C SER A 46 21.62 6.14 -4.32
N GLY A 47 20.95 7.26 -4.64
CA GLY A 47 20.05 7.37 -5.77
C GLY A 47 18.67 6.73 -5.56
N SER A 48 18.41 6.07 -4.43
CA SER A 48 17.05 5.65 -4.08
C SER A 48 16.27 6.85 -3.54
N THR A 49 15.20 7.24 -4.22
CA THR A 49 14.30 8.27 -3.70
C THR A 49 13.33 7.63 -2.72
N MET A 50 13.07 8.24 -1.56
CA MET A 50 12.06 7.83 -0.57
C MET A 50 10.74 7.34 -1.20
N CYS A 51 10.26 8.05 -2.23
CA CYS A 51 9.03 7.69 -2.93
C CYS A 51 9.07 6.33 -3.63
N THR A 52 10.24 5.86 -4.05
CA THR A 52 10.44 4.53 -4.64
C THR A 52 10.30 3.45 -3.58
N GLU A 53 10.88 3.68 -2.40
CA GLU A 53 10.79 2.75 -1.27
C GLU A 53 9.34 2.63 -0.79
N LEU A 54 8.65 3.76 -0.63
CA LEU A 54 7.23 3.79 -0.28
C LEU A 54 6.36 3.07 -1.33
N ALA A 55 6.65 3.24 -2.63
CA ALA A 55 5.90 2.56 -3.69
C ALA A 55 6.13 1.05 -3.73
N ARG A 56 7.35 0.58 -3.42
CA ARG A 56 7.64 -0.85 -3.29
C ARG A 56 6.87 -1.45 -2.13
N SER A 57 6.95 -0.84 -0.95
CA SER A 57 6.20 -1.30 0.22
C SER A 57 4.69 -1.24 0.00
N PHE A 58 4.20 -0.25 -0.71
CA PHE A 58 2.78 -0.20 -1.11
C PHE A 58 2.38 -1.38 -2.01
N ALA A 59 3.22 -1.75 -2.97
CA ALA A 59 2.99 -2.92 -3.81
C ALA A 59 2.98 -4.22 -2.99
N ASP A 60 3.92 -4.38 -2.05
CA ASP A 60 3.98 -5.53 -1.13
C ASP A 60 2.71 -5.64 -0.27
N ILE A 61 2.23 -4.52 0.29
CA ILE A 61 0.96 -4.46 1.02
C ILE A 61 -0.20 -4.92 0.12
N GLY A 62 -0.22 -4.46 -1.14
CA GLY A 62 -1.21 -4.88 -2.12
C GLY A 62 -1.15 -6.37 -2.45
N ASP A 63 0.05 -6.94 -2.58
CA ASP A 63 0.24 -8.37 -2.83
C ASP A 63 -0.16 -9.22 -1.63
N ILE A 64 0.09 -8.76 -0.40
CA ILE A 64 -0.40 -9.39 0.82
C ILE A 64 -1.94 -9.38 0.86
N VAL A 65 -2.56 -8.22 0.62
CA VAL A 65 -4.03 -8.09 0.62
C VAL A 65 -4.66 -8.95 -0.47
N ARG A 66 -4.01 -9.12 -1.63
CA ARG A 66 -4.49 -9.91 -2.77
C ARG A 66 -4.11 -11.40 -2.71
N GLY A 67 -3.28 -11.81 -1.75
CA GLY A 67 -2.83 -13.21 -1.63
C GLY A 67 -1.77 -13.60 -2.67
N ARG A 68 -1.08 -12.63 -3.25
CA ARG A 68 0.00 -12.82 -4.24
C ARG A 68 1.40 -12.68 -3.66
N ASP A 69 1.52 -12.36 -2.38
CA ASP A 69 2.81 -12.22 -1.71
C ASP A 69 3.63 -13.53 -1.79
N LEU A 70 4.79 -13.47 -2.46
CA LEU A 70 5.67 -14.61 -2.73
C LEU A 70 6.76 -14.80 -1.67
N TYR A 71 6.58 -14.27 -0.46
CA TYR A 71 7.66 -14.21 0.52
C TYR A 71 8.27 -15.58 0.89
N GLY A 72 9.56 -15.74 0.58
CA GLY A 72 10.31 -16.98 0.71
C GLY A 72 11.14 -17.15 1.99
N GLY A 73 11.01 -16.28 2.99
CA GLY A 73 11.90 -16.20 4.16
C GLY A 73 11.86 -17.38 5.15
N SER A 74 12.18 -17.11 6.41
CA SER A 74 12.37 -18.15 7.43
C SER A 74 11.08 -18.95 7.70
N LYS A 75 11.21 -20.17 8.22
CA LYS A 75 10.05 -21.03 8.54
C LYS A 75 9.02 -20.33 9.45
N LYS A 76 9.51 -19.57 10.44
CA LYS A 76 8.68 -18.80 11.38
C LYS A 76 7.92 -17.67 10.70
N GLU A 77 8.54 -16.99 9.74
CA GLU A 77 7.87 -15.91 8.99
C GLU A 77 6.84 -16.46 8.01
N LYS A 78 7.15 -17.58 7.34
CA LYS A 78 6.18 -18.29 6.48
C LYS A 78 4.93 -18.68 7.25
N GLU A 79 5.09 -19.19 8.46
CA GLU A 79 3.95 -19.55 9.32
C GLU A 79 3.10 -18.33 9.69
N LYS A 80 3.73 -17.20 10.06
CA LYS A 80 3.00 -15.95 10.33
C LYS A 80 2.27 -15.41 9.10
N ARG A 81 2.89 -15.49 7.92
CA ARG A 81 2.26 -15.07 6.66
C ARG A 81 1.10 -15.97 6.29
N LYS A 82 1.23 -17.27 6.49
CA LYS A 82 0.11 -18.21 6.31
C LYS A 82 -1.05 -17.89 7.25
N GLN A 83 -0.77 -17.64 8.53
CA GLN A 83 -1.79 -17.22 9.49
C GLN A 83 -2.47 -15.92 9.05
N LEU A 84 -1.72 -14.95 8.55
CA LEU A 84 -2.27 -13.70 8.03
C LEU A 84 -3.15 -13.93 6.80
N ASP A 85 -2.71 -14.73 5.83
CA ASP A 85 -3.51 -15.07 4.65
C ASP A 85 -4.79 -15.83 5.02
N ASP A 86 -4.71 -16.78 5.96
CA ASP A 86 -5.88 -17.49 6.49
C ASP A 86 -6.88 -16.53 7.18
N LYS A 87 -6.37 -15.50 7.87
CA LYS A 87 -7.22 -14.45 8.45
C LYS A 87 -7.89 -13.61 7.36
N LEU A 88 -7.14 -13.19 6.34
CA LEU A 88 -7.66 -12.41 5.22
C LEU A 88 -8.74 -13.18 4.45
N LYS A 89 -8.50 -14.47 4.14
CA LYS A 89 -9.50 -15.35 3.52
C LYS A 89 -10.80 -15.40 4.31
N LYS A 90 -10.73 -15.58 5.64
CA LYS A 90 -11.93 -15.57 6.50
C LYS A 90 -12.69 -14.23 6.43
N ILE A 91 -11.98 -13.11 6.37
CA ILE A 91 -12.58 -11.79 6.24
C ILE A 91 -13.32 -11.67 4.90
N PHE A 92 -12.67 -12.01 3.79
CA PHE A 92 -13.28 -11.93 2.46
C PHE A 92 -14.42 -12.94 2.25
N GLU A 93 -14.34 -14.12 2.86
CA GLU A 93 -15.46 -15.07 2.92
C GLU A 93 -16.66 -14.51 3.68
N ASN A 94 -16.45 -13.81 4.80
CA ASN A 94 -17.53 -13.16 5.54
C ASN A 94 -18.14 -12.02 4.73
N ILE A 95 -17.32 -11.18 4.11
CA ILE A 95 -17.78 -10.11 3.20
C ILE A 95 -18.64 -10.69 2.06
N LYS A 96 -18.22 -11.83 1.49
CA LYS A 96 -18.96 -12.55 0.45
C LYS A 96 -20.33 -13.04 0.94
N LYS A 97 -20.44 -13.47 2.20
CA LYS A 97 -21.70 -13.93 2.81
C LYS A 97 -22.65 -12.77 3.11
N GLU A 98 -22.13 -11.63 3.57
CA GLU A 98 -22.93 -10.46 3.98
C GLU A 98 -23.50 -9.64 2.80
N ASN A 99 -22.76 -9.51 1.69
CA ASN A 99 -23.11 -8.57 0.59
C ASN A 99 -23.98 -9.14 -0.56
N ASN A 100 -24.69 -10.25 -0.32
CA ASN A 100 -25.76 -10.76 -1.20
C ASN A 100 -25.34 -11.18 -2.64
N GLU A 101 -26.28 -11.76 -3.41
CA GLU A 101 -26.09 -12.60 -4.62
C GLU A 101 -24.98 -12.23 -5.62
N LYS A 102 -24.65 -10.96 -5.81
CA LYS A 102 -23.64 -10.50 -6.78
C LYS A 102 -22.20 -10.94 -6.44
N LEU A 103 -21.85 -11.08 -5.15
CA LEU A 103 -20.53 -11.57 -4.76
C LEU A 103 -20.46 -13.11 -4.76
N LYS A 104 -21.60 -13.81 -4.74
CA LYS A 104 -21.63 -15.29 -4.70
C LYS A 104 -20.96 -15.91 -5.93
N SER A 105 -21.11 -15.29 -7.11
CA SER A 105 -20.52 -15.73 -8.37
C SER A 105 -19.04 -15.40 -8.52
N LEU A 106 -18.47 -14.56 -7.65
CA LEU A 106 -17.06 -14.16 -7.72
C LEU A 106 -16.17 -15.10 -6.90
N THR A 107 -14.94 -15.33 -7.38
CA THR A 107 -13.91 -16.03 -6.60
C THR A 107 -13.35 -15.11 -5.51
N ASP A 108 -12.74 -15.70 -4.48
CA ASP A 108 -12.06 -14.93 -3.41
C ASP A 108 -11.03 -13.96 -4.01
N ASP A 109 -10.19 -14.46 -4.93
CA ASP A 109 -9.18 -13.65 -5.64
C ASP A 109 -9.79 -12.43 -6.35
N GLN A 110 -10.95 -12.58 -7.00
CA GLN A 110 -11.64 -11.47 -7.66
C GLN A 110 -12.14 -10.44 -6.64
N ILE A 111 -12.67 -10.88 -5.52
CA ILE A 111 -13.16 -9.99 -4.45
C ILE A 111 -11.98 -9.21 -3.86
N ARG A 112 -10.84 -9.88 -3.61
CA ARG A 112 -9.62 -9.24 -3.10
C ARG A 112 -9.07 -8.20 -4.07
N GLU A 113 -9.09 -8.48 -5.38
CA GLU A 113 -8.69 -7.52 -6.42
C GLU A 113 -9.62 -6.31 -6.51
N TYR A 114 -10.94 -6.53 -6.49
CA TYR A 114 -11.89 -5.42 -6.50
C TYR A 114 -11.78 -4.57 -5.25
N TRP A 115 -11.61 -5.20 -4.08
CA TRP A 115 -11.42 -4.50 -2.82
C TRP A 115 -10.13 -3.67 -2.86
N TRP A 116 -9.02 -4.24 -3.31
CA TRP A 116 -7.76 -3.49 -3.45
C TRP A 116 -7.95 -2.32 -4.41
N THR A 117 -8.52 -2.55 -5.59
CA THR A 117 -8.76 -1.51 -6.59
C THR A 117 -9.63 -0.36 -6.05
N ALA A 118 -10.66 -0.67 -5.27
CA ALA A 118 -11.54 0.34 -4.68
C ALA A 118 -10.88 1.16 -3.56
N ASN A 119 -9.88 0.62 -2.87
CA ASN A 119 -9.30 1.21 -1.66
C ASN A 119 -7.84 1.66 -1.79
N ARG A 120 -7.16 1.29 -2.88
CA ARG A 120 -5.72 1.50 -3.09
C ARG A 120 -5.30 2.97 -2.97
N GLU A 121 -6.15 3.91 -3.37
CA GLU A 121 -5.91 5.35 -3.25
C GLU A 121 -5.84 5.79 -1.78
N THR A 122 -6.79 5.31 -0.96
CA THR A 122 -6.82 5.57 0.49
C THR A 122 -5.59 4.97 1.19
N VAL A 123 -5.20 3.75 0.81
CA VAL A 123 -4.00 3.09 1.36
C VAL A 123 -2.72 3.84 0.95
N TRP A 124 -2.64 4.29 -0.31
CA TRP A 124 -1.53 5.13 -0.77
C TRP A 124 -1.47 6.44 0.00
N LYS A 125 -2.63 7.02 0.30
CA LYS A 125 -2.73 8.23 1.11
C LYS A 125 -2.23 8.02 2.54
N ALA A 126 -2.44 6.83 3.11
CA ALA A 126 -1.99 6.49 4.44
C ALA A 126 -0.47 6.25 4.51
N ILE A 127 0.12 5.49 3.57
CA ILE A 127 1.59 5.23 3.56
C ILE A 127 2.42 6.47 3.26
N THR A 128 1.89 7.38 2.43
CA THR A 128 2.50 8.68 2.16
C THR A 128 1.97 9.77 3.12
N CYS A 129 1.27 9.39 4.20
CA CYS A 129 0.88 10.35 5.21
C CYS A 129 2.14 10.93 5.85
N ASP A 130 2.17 12.24 5.97
CA ASP A 130 3.39 12.96 6.29
C ASP A 130 3.04 14.27 6.98
N GLU A 131 2.75 14.11 8.27
CA GLU A 131 2.41 15.19 9.20
C GLU A 131 3.60 16.17 9.37
N GLU A 132 4.83 15.68 9.20
CA GLU A 132 6.08 16.47 9.35
C GLU A 132 6.59 17.09 8.02
N ASN A 133 5.87 16.93 6.90
CA ASN A 133 6.30 17.37 5.56
C ASN A 133 7.67 16.84 5.10
N LYS A 134 8.16 15.74 5.68
CA LYS A 134 9.43 15.07 5.31
C LYS A 134 9.45 14.51 3.88
N LEU A 135 8.30 14.28 3.28
CA LEU A 135 8.16 13.85 1.88
C LEU A 135 8.17 15.04 0.90
N GLY A 136 8.23 16.28 1.40
CA GLY A 136 8.37 17.47 0.58
C GLY A 136 9.68 17.47 -0.20
N GLY A 137 9.62 17.38 -1.53
CA GLY A 137 10.79 17.41 -2.41
C GLY A 137 11.32 16.04 -2.85
N TYR A 138 10.84 14.92 -2.28
CA TYR A 138 11.17 13.60 -2.82
C TYR A 138 10.40 13.34 -4.12
N LEU A 139 11.14 12.90 -5.14
CA LEU A 139 10.61 12.62 -6.47
C LEU A 139 10.21 11.16 -6.58
N TYR A 140 9.06 10.88 -7.18
CA TYR A 140 8.78 9.52 -7.67
C TYR A 140 9.61 9.24 -8.92
N PHE A 141 10.26 8.06 -8.98
CA PHE A 141 11.23 7.77 -10.04
C PHE A 141 10.62 7.72 -11.45
N ARG A 142 9.34 7.33 -11.61
CA ARG A 142 8.62 7.44 -12.89
C ARG A 142 7.99 8.82 -13.03
N GLY A 143 7.98 9.34 -14.26
CA GLY A 143 7.04 10.39 -14.61
C GLY A 143 5.62 9.85 -14.44
N THR A 144 4.82 10.45 -13.56
CA THR A 144 3.39 10.14 -13.36
C THR A 144 2.48 11.34 -13.58
N CYS A 145 3.05 12.53 -13.80
CA CYS A 145 2.34 13.78 -14.00
C CYS A 145 2.41 14.25 -15.47
N GLY A 146 1.40 13.92 -16.28
CA GLY A 146 1.28 14.34 -17.68
C GLY A 146 0.37 13.41 -18.48
N ASP A 147 -0.21 13.91 -19.58
CA ASP A 147 -1.22 13.16 -20.35
C ASP A 147 -0.59 12.30 -21.48
N ASN A 148 0.69 12.54 -21.81
CA ASN A 148 1.44 11.82 -22.84
C ASN A 148 2.80 11.35 -22.32
N GLU A 149 3.25 10.13 -22.67
CA GLU A 149 4.53 9.51 -22.25
C GLU A 149 5.77 10.41 -22.45
N LYS A 150 5.75 11.28 -23.46
CA LYS A 150 6.84 12.23 -23.75
C LYS A 150 6.86 13.50 -22.88
N SER A 151 5.85 13.68 -22.03
CA SER A 151 5.62 14.89 -21.21
C SER A 151 5.44 14.59 -19.73
N VAL A 152 5.59 13.33 -19.31
CA VAL A 152 5.29 12.92 -17.95
C VAL A 152 6.41 13.38 -17.01
N THR A 153 6.06 14.25 -16.08
CA THR A 153 6.96 14.75 -15.04
C THR A 153 6.87 13.90 -13.78
N GLN A 154 7.96 13.83 -13.02
CA GLN A 154 8.00 13.12 -11.75
C GLN A 154 7.12 13.82 -10.71
N ALA A 155 6.34 13.04 -9.95
CA ALA A 155 5.56 13.55 -8.82
C ALA A 155 6.49 14.18 -7.77
N ARG A 156 6.28 15.47 -7.47
CA ARG A 156 7.14 16.27 -6.58
C ARG A 156 6.54 16.54 -5.19
N ASP A 157 5.25 16.30 -5.04
CA ASP A 157 4.50 16.68 -3.85
C ASP A 157 4.12 15.45 -3.03
N LYS A 158 4.97 15.08 -2.08
CA LYS A 158 4.77 13.93 -1.19
C LYS A 158 4.57 12.60 -1.95
N CYS A 159 5.36 12.39 -3.00
CA CYS A 159 5.26 11.21 -3.87
C CYS A 159 3.92 11.09 -4.61
N ARG A 160 3.14 12.18 -4.70
CA ARG A 160 1.85 12.26 -5.40
C ARG A 160 1.87 13.31 -6.50
N ARG A 161 0.99 13.13 -7.48
CA ARG A 161 0.70 14.19 -8.47
C ARG A 161 -0.09 15.30 -7.77
N LYS A 162 -0.05 16.53 -8.28
CA LYS A 162 -1.06 17.55 -7.94
C LYS A 162 -2.08 17.60 -9.07
N LYS A 163 -3.37 17.65 -8.71
CA LYS A 163 -4.45 17.98 -9.64
C LYS A 163 -4.29 19.43 -10.12
N LYS A 164 -4.98 19.79 -11.20
CA LYS A 164 -4.94 21.14 -11.80
C LYS A 164 -5.36 22.26 -10.84
N ASP A 165 -6.04 21.92 -9.74
CA ASP A 165 -6.47 22.81 -8.65
C ASP A 165 -5.50 22.85 -7.46
N ASN A 166 -4.26 22.36 -7.62
CA ASN A 166 -3.24 22.24 -6.57
C ASN A 166 -3.60 21.28 -5.41
N THR A 167 -4.68 20.51 -5.50
CA THR A 167 -4.94 19.43 -4.54
C THR A 167 -4.06 18.21 -4.83
N PRO A 168 -3.71 17.39 -3.83
CA PRO A 168 -3.03 16.11 -4.08
C PRO A 168 -3.90 15.23 -4.99
N ASP A 169 -3.29 14.71 -6.04
CA ASP A 169 -3.83 13.65 -6.87
C ASP A 169 -3.41 12.32 -6.25
N ASP A 170 -4.39 11.56 -5.77
CA ASP A 170 -4.17 10.29 -5.09
C ASP A 170 -3.85 9.15 -6.07
N GLN A 171 -3.58 9.50 -7.33
CA GLN A 171 -3.19 8.57 -8.39
C GLN A 171 -2.00 7.73 -7.94
N VAL A 172 -2.31 6.49 -7.61
CA VAL A 172 -1.37 5.50 -7.12
C VAL A 172 -0.39 5.15 -8.23
N PRO A 173 0.91 5.03 -7.95
CA PRO A 173 1.85 4.59 -8.96
C PRO A 173 1.42 3.25 -9.59
N THR A 174 1.37 3.22 -10.93
CA THR A 174 1.22 1.98 -11.68
C THR A 174 2.58 1.29 -11.77
N TYR A 175 2.92 0.55 -10.72
CA TYR A 175 3.76 -0.62 -10.89
C TYR A 175 2.84 -1.75 -11.28
N PHE A 176 2.88 -2.18 -12.54
CA PHE A 176 2.71 -3.53 -13.08
C PHE A 176 2.97 -3.43 -14.59
#